data_AF-A0A7K9P1I5-F1
#
_entry.id   AF-A0A7K9P1I5-F1
#
_cell.length_a   1.000
_cell.length_b   1.000
_cell.length_c   1.000
_cell.angle_alpha   90.00
_cell.angle_beta   90.00
_cell.angle_gamma   90.00
#
_symmetry.space_group_name_H-M   'P 1'
#
loop_
_entity.id
_entity.type
_entity.pdbx_description
1 polymer ?
#
loop_
_entity_poly.entity_id
_entity_poly.type
_entity_poly.pdbx_seq_one_letter_code
_entity_poly.pdbx_strand_id
1 'polypeptide(L)'
;VIIMCASGDTIRNIMLAAHRQGMTNGDYAFFNIELFNSSSYGNGSWRRGDKHDLEAKKAYSYLQTITLLRSVKPEFEKFSLEVKSSVQKQGLHEDDYVNMFVEGFHDAILLYALALQEVLKIGFSKKDGEKIVQQTRNRTYEGIAGQVSIDANGDRYGDFSVIGMTDPEAGTQEVIGDYYGKQGRFEIRSNVKYPWNHGRLRLDESRVSEHTNNTPCKSCGLGESAVTGIVVGALLGAGLLMAFYFFRKKYRITIERRTRQEDCNMGKHRQLREDSIRSHFSAA
;
A
#
# COMPACT_ATOMS: atom_id res chain seq x y z
N VAL A 1 11.92 -16.82 -1.44
CA VAL A 1 11.23 -16.00 -2.46
C VAL A 1 10.79 -14.70 -1.81
N ILE A 2 10.95 -13.57 -2.49
CA ILE A 2 10.60 -12.23 -1.99
C ILE A 2 9.75 -11.55 -3.06
N ILE A 3 8.52 -11.15 -2.73
CA ILE A 3 7.61 -10.45 -3.63
C ILE A 3 7.42 -9.03 -3.10
N MET A 4 7.68 -8.05 -3.94
CA MET A 4 7.73 -6.63 -3.57
C MET A 4 6.73 -5.83 -4.42
N CYS A 5 6.12 -4.83 -3.79
CA CYS A 5 5.29 -3.83 -4.46
C CYS A 5 5.63 -2.47 -3.86
N ALA A 6 6.39 -1.68 -4.60
CA ALA A 6 6.85 -0.35 -4.21
C ALA A 6 7.20 0.47 -5.46
N SER A 7 7.56 1.74 -5.30
CA SER A 7 8.06 2.55 -6.42
C SER A 7 9.33 1.96 -7.02
N GLY A 8 9.58 2.23 -8.31
CA GLY A 8 10.74 1.69 -9.02
C GLY A 8 12.07 1.99 -8.33
N ASP A 9 12.21 3.18 -7.72
CA ASP A 9 13.41 3.57 -6.99
C ASP A 9 13.54 2.85 -5.64
N THR A 10 12.43 2.58 -4.96
CA THR A 10 12.44 1.77 -3.74
C THR A 10 12.89 0.35 -4.04
N ILE A 11 12.35 -0.25 -5.10
CA ILE A 11 12.78 -1.58 -5.57
C ILE A 11 14.28 -1.56 -5.91
N ARG A 12 14.75 -0.54 -6.64
CA ARG A 12 16.17 -0.40 -6.98
C ARG A 12 17.06 -0.34 -5.74
N ASN A 13 16.67 0.45 -4.75
CA ASN A 13 17.42 0.59 -3.50
C ASN A 13 17.45 -0.71 -2.69
N ILE A 14 16.33 -1.45 -2.64
CA ILE A 14 16.27 -2.77 -2.02
C ILE A 14 17.21 -3.75 -2.75
N MET A 15 17.17 -3.78 -4.08
CA MET A 15 18.03 -4.66 -4.87
C MET A 15 19.52 -4.34 -4.71
N LEU A 16 19.89 -3.06 -4.66
CA LEU A 16 21.27 -2.65 -4.36
C LEU A 16 21.70 -3.08 -2.95
N ALA A 17 20.84 -2.91 -1.96
CA ALA A 17 21.14 -3.36 -0.60
C ALA A 17 21.28 -4.89 -0.53
N ALA A 18 20.37 -5.63 -1.17
CA ALA A 18 20.43 -7.09 -1.27
C ALA A 18 21.73 -7.56 -1.97
N HIS A 19 22.14 -6.88 -3.05
CA HIS A 19 23.39 -7.18 -3.75
C HIS A 19 24.60 -7.03 -2.84
N ARG A 20 24.69 -5.93 -2.09
CA ARG A 20 25.79 -5.67 -1.12
C ARG A 20 25.83 -6.67 0.02
N GLN A 21 24.68 -7.25 0.38
CA GLN A 21 24.57 -8.31 1.37
C GLN A 21 24.76 -9.72 0.77
N GLY A 22 25.13 -9.83 -0.51
CA GLY A 22 25.39 -11.10 -1.18
C GLY A 22 24.14 -11.93 -1.48
N MET A 23 22.94 -11.34 -1.44
CA MET A 23 21.67 -12.04 -1.65
C MET A 23 21.29 -12.21 -3.13
N THR A 24 22.02 -11.59 -4.04
CA THR A 24 21.81 -11.70 -5.50
C THR A 24 22.86 -12.67 -6.09
N ASN A 25 22.88 -13.89 -5.57
CA ASN A 25 23.83 -14.96 -5.92
C ASN A 25 23.15 -16.27 -6.33
N GLY A 26 21.82 -16.35 -6.23
CA GLY A 26 21.01 -17.52 -6.62
C GLY A 26 20.19 -18.13 -5.50
N ASP A 27 20.46 -17.75 -4.25
CA ASP A 27 19.75 -18.29 -3.09
C ASP A 27 18.37 -17.64 -2.90
N TYR A 28 18.15 -16.48 -3.53
CA TYR A 28 16.92 -15.70 -3.44
C TYR A 28 16.33 -15.43 -4.82
N ALA A 29 15.01 -15.55 -4.92
CA ALA A 29 14.23 -15.06 -6.05
C ALA A 29 13.52 -13.78 -5.64
N PHE A 30 13.81 -12.69 -6.35
CA PHE A 30 13.14 -11.41 -6.16
C PHE A 30 12.10 -11.19 -7.24
N PHE A 31 10.92 -10.74 -6.83
CA PHE A 31 9.86 -10.31 -7.72
C PHE A 31 9.42 -8.90 -7.38
N ASN A 32 9.20 -8.05 -8.37
CA ASN A 32 8.44 -6.81 -8.20
C ASN A 32 7.18 -6.82 -9.08
N ILE A 33 6.16 -6.10 -8.64
CA ILE A 33 4.89 -5.99 -9.35
C ILE A 33 4.80 -4.61 -10.01
N GLU A 34 4.66 -4.59 -11.33
CA GLU A 34 4.52 -3.41 -12.17
C GLU A 34 3.31 -3.57 -13.12
N LEU A 35 2.10 -3.36 -12.60
CA LEU A 35 0.87 -3.60 -13.35
C LEU A 35 0.51 -2.47 -14.33
N PHE A 36 0.94 -1.24 -14.06
CA PHE A 36 0.40 -0.08 -14.77
C PHE A 36 1.27 0.43 -15.91
N ASN A 37 2.37 -0.27 -16.24
CA ASN A 37 3.34 0.12 -17.27
C ASN A 37 3.65 1.63 -17.17
N SER A 38 3.99 2.05 -15.96
CA SER A 38 4.22 3.44 -15.59
C SER A 38 5.58 3.57 -14.94
N SER A 39 6.33 4.55 -15.41
CA SER A 39 7.61 5.04 -14.86
C SER A 39 7.60 5.18 -13.34
N SER A 40 6.45 5.48 -12.72
CA SER A 40 6.30 5.60 -11.26
C SER A 40 6.52 4.27 -10.52
N TYR A 41 6.03 3.17 -11.09
CA TYR A 41 6.22 1.81 -10.55
C TYR A 41 7.53 1.17 -11.06
N GLY A 42 8.15 1.84 -12.04
CA GLY A 42 9.44 1.50 -12.65
C GLY A 42 9.26 0.42 -13.71
N ASN A 43 9.63 0.73 -14.95
CA ASN A 43 9.57 -0.13 -16.15
C ASN A 43 10.47 -1.39 -16.13
N GLY A 44 10.79 -1.91 -14.94
CA GLY A 44 11.83 -2.92 -14.73
C GLY A 44 13.26 -2.42 -14.94
N SER A 45 13.50 -1.18 -15.39
CA SER A 45 14.85 -0.69 -15.68
C SER A 45 15.68 -0.55 -14.40
N TRP A 46 16.87 -1.14 -14.45
CA TRP A 46 17.93 -0.96 -13.46
C TRP A 46 18.67 0.37 -13.61
N ARG A 47 18.59 1.00 -14.78
CA ARG A 47 19.42 2.14 -15.17
C ARG A 47 18.80 3.45 -14.68
N ARG A 48 19.61 4.31 -14.06
CA ARG A 48 19.26 5.66 -13.62
C ARG A 48 20.25 6.73 -14.07
N GLY A 49 21.34 6.35 -14.73
CA GLY A 49 22.41 7.29 -15.10
C GLY A 49 23.27 7.71 -13.90
N ASP A 50 23.27 6.92 -12.82
CA ASP A 50 24.03 7.20 -11.61
C ASP A 50 25.27 6.29 -11.49
N LYS A 51 26.07 6.51 -10.44
CA LYS A 51 27.28 5.72 -10.14
C LYS A 51 27.01 4.25 -9.79
N HIS A 52 25.76 3.89 -9.51
CA HIS A 52 25.34 2.55 -9.09
C HIS A 52 24.78 1.72 -10.24
N ASP A 53 24.68 2.23 -11.47
CA ASP A 53 24.08 1.52 -12.59
C ASP A 53 24.71 0.16 -12.89
N LEU A 54 26.04 0.05 -12.81
CA LEU A 54 26.74 -1.23 -13.01
C LEU A 54 26.43 -2.24 -11.89
N GLU A 55 26.25 -1.76 -10.67
CA GLU A 55 25.88 -2.55 -9.50
C GLU A 55 24.40 -2.98 -9.60
N ALA A 56 23.52 -2.05 -9.96
CA ALA A 56 22.10 -2.29 -10.16
C ALA A 56 21.85 -3.31 -11.27
N LYS A 57 22.58 -3.24 -12.39
CA LYS A 57 22.49 -4.22 -13.47
C LYS A 57 22.75 -5.65 -12.97
N LYS A 58 23.81 -5.84 -12.17
CA LYS A 58 24.14 -7.14 -11.57
C LYS A 58 23.09 -7.60 -10.56
N ALA A 59 22.53 -6.68 -9.78
CA ALA A 59 21.46 -7.01 -8.85
C ALA A 59 20.18 -7.44 -9.59
N TYR A 60 19.84 -6.75 -10.68
CA TYR A 60 18.62 -6.97 -11.45
C TYR A 60 18.65 -8.23 -12.30
N SER A 61 19.79 -8.88 -12.52
CA SER A 61 19.79 -10.24 -13.09
C SER A 61 19.09 -11.27 -12.18
N TYR A 62 18.81 -10.89 -10.93
CA TYR A 62 18.12 -11.68 -9.92
C TYR A 62 16.68 -11.21 -9.63
N LEU A 63 16.22 -10.15 -10.33
CA LEU A 63 14.86 -9.60 -10.21
C LEU A 63 14.01 -10.05 -11.39
N GLN A 64 12.77 -10.44 -11.10
CA GLN A 64 11.73 -10.70 -12.09
C GLN A 64 10.57 -9.72 -11.91
N THR A 65 10.16 -9.05 -12.98
CA THR A 65 9.07 -8.08 -12.94
C THR A 65 7.79 -8.73 -13.43
N ILE A 66 6.74 -8.72 -12.62
CA ILE A 66 5.40 -9.16 -13.02
C ILE A 66 4.65 -7.95 -13.57
N THR A 67 4.15 -8.04 -14.79
CA THR A 67 3.39 -6.98 -15.46
C THR A 67 2.16 -7.56 -16.16
N LEU A 68 1.26 -6.72 -16.66
CA LEU A 68 0.15 -7.18 -17.49
C LEU A 68 0.66 -7.76 -18.80
N LEU A 69 -0.09 -8.70 -19.37
CA LEU A 69 0.26 -9.33 -20.64
C LEU A 69 0.54 -8.25 -21.70
N ARG A 70 1.79 -8.19 -22.18
CA ARG A 70 2.19 -7.18 -23.16
C ARG A 70 1.75 -7.60 -24.55
N SER A 71 0.97 -6.74 -25.19
CA SER A 71 0.60 -6.89 -26.60
C SER A 71 1.67 -6.29 -27.52
N VAL A 72 1.90 -6.94 -28.66
CA VAL A 72 2.74 -6.45 -29.77
C VAL A 72 1.92 -6.24 -31.03
N LYS A 73 0.61 -6.02 -30.87
CA LYS A 73 -0.30 -5.83 -32.00
C LYS A 73 -0.06 -4.48 -32.67
N PRO A 74 0.03 -4.41 -34.02
CA PRO A 74 0.14 -3.15 -34.74
C PRO A 74 -1.00 -2.16 -34.43
N GLU A 75 -2.21 -2.67 -34.18
CA GLU A 75 -3.37 -1.87 -33.80
C GLU A 75 -3.16 -1.15 -32.47
N PHE A 76 -2.52 -1.81 -31.50
CA PHE A 76 -2.19 -1.23 -30.21
C PHE A 76 -1.13 -0.12 -30.32
N GLU A 77 -0.14 -0.28 -31.20
CA GLU A 77 0.86 0.76 -31.47
C GLU A 77 0.21 2.00 -32.07
N LYS A 78 -0.67 1.82 -33.05
CA LYS A 78 -1.42 2.91 -33.66
C LYS A 78 -2.29 3.64 -32.63
N PHE A 79 -3.04 2.90 -31.82
CA PHE A 79 -3.82 3.46 -30.71
C PHE A 79 -2.95 4.28 -29.76
N SER A 80 -1.79 3.73 -29.38
CA SER A 80 -0.86 4.42 -28.47
C SER A 80 -0.34 5.74 -29.04
N LEU A 81 -0.06 5.79 -30.34
CA LEU A 81 0.33 7.02 -31.03
C LEU A 81 -0.80 8.05 -31.10
N GLU A 82 -2.04 7.61 -31.34
CA GLU A 82 -3.22 8.48 -31.38
C GLU A 82 -3.56 9.08 -30.01
N VAL A 83 -3.49 8.27 -28.94
CA VAL A 83 -3.64 8.73 -27.56
C VAL A 83 -2.56 9.76 -27.23
N LYS A 84 -1.29 9.43 -27.49
CA LYS A 84 -0.16 10.33 -27.29
C LYS A 84 -0.36 11.68 -27.99
N SER A 85 -0.72 11.65 -29.28
CA SER A 85 -0.97 12.87 -30.04
C SER A 85 -2.10 13.72 -29.45
N SER A 86 -3.17 13.08 -28.98
CA SER A 86 -4.33 13.77 -28.40
C SER A 86 -4.00 14.42 -27.06
N VAL A 87 -3.27 13.73 -26.19
CA VAL A 87 -2.82 14.26 -24.89
C VAL A 87 -1.85 15.42 -25.08
N GLN A 88 -0.89 15.30 -26.02
CA GLN A 88 0.06 16.37 -26.32
C GLN A 88 -0.62 17.64 -26.86
N LYS A 89 -1.68 17.50 -27.67
CA LYS A 89 -2.47 18.65 -28.14
C LYS A 89 -3.18 19.40 -27.01
N GLN A 90 -3.41 18.74 -25.87
CA GLN A 90 -3.96 19.36 -24.66
C GLN A 90 -2.88 20.02 -23.78
N GLY A 91 -1.61 20.00 -24.21
CA GLY A 91 -0.49 20.60 -23.46
C GLY A 91 0.03 19.75 -22.31
N LEU A 92 -0.37 18.47 -22.24
CA LEU A 92 0.13 17.52 -21.26
C LEU A 92 1.32 16.75 -21.84
N HIS A 93 2.43 16.77 -21.12
CA HIS A 93 3.66 16.07 -21.48
C HIS A 93 3.94 15.01 -20.42
N GLU A 94 3.52 13.77 -20.71
CA GLU A 94 3.86 12.60 -19.90
C GLU A 94 4.79 11.67 -20.68
N ASP A 95 5.50 10.78 -19.99
CA ASP A 95 6.36 9.78 -20.65
C ASP A 95 5.56 8.53 -21.03
N ASP A 96 4.50 8.20 -20.27
CA ASP A 96 3.67 7.00 -20.43
C ASP A 96 2.21 7.35 -20.74
N TYR A 97 1.85 7.43 -22.02
CA TYR A 97 0.52 7.86 -22.46
C TYR A 97 -0.55 6.75 -22.41
N VAL A 98 -0.13 5.48 -22.36
CA VAL A 98 -1.04 4.32 -22.34
C VAL A 98 -0.68 3.41 -21.18
N ASN A 99 -1.62 3.31 -20.25
CA ASN A 99 -1.61 2.37 -19.14
C ASN A 99 -2.87 1.48 -19.21
N MET A 100 -2.99 0.52 -18.28
CA MET A 100 -4.14 -0.39 -18.19
C MET A 100 -5.49 0.34 -18.17
N PHE A 101 -5.58 1.53 -17.58
CA PHE A 101 -6.84 2.26 -17.49
C PHE A 101 -7.24 2.83 -18.85
N VAL A 102 -6.28 3.37 -19.60
CA VAL A 102 -6.52 3.91 -20.95
C VAL A 102 -6.97 2.79 -21.90
N GLU A 103 -6.27 1.66 -21.89
CA GLU A 103 -6.68 0.45 -22.61
C GLU A 103 -8.06 -0.04 -22.14
N GLY A 104 -8.24 -0.18 -20.83
CA GLY A 104 -9.45 -0.73 -20.23
C GLY A 104 -10.70 0.10 -20.56
N PHE A 105 -10.61 1.43 -20.56
CA PHE A 105 -11.74 2.29 -20.94
C PHE A 105 -12.03 2.27 -22.43
N HIS A 106 -11.01 2.16 -23.29
CA HIS A 106 -11.23 1.91 -24.72
C HIS A 106 -12.04 0.62 -24.91
N ASP A 107 -11.59 -0.47 -24.28
CA ASP A 107 -12.20 -1.78 -24.42
C ASP A 107 -13.57 -1.88 -23.71
N ALA A 108 -13.83 -1.05 -22.70
CA ALA A 108 -15.14 -0.95 -22.05
C ALA A 108 -16.22 -0.40 -23.00
N ILE A 109 -15.87 0.54 -23.88
CA ILE A 109 -16.80 1.07 -24.89
C ILE A 109 -17.13 -0.01 -25.93
N LEU A 110 -16.14 -0.79 -26.36
CA LEU A 110 -16.36 -1.93 -27.26
C LEU A 110 -17.30 -2.96 -26.62
N LEU A 111 -17.03 -3.33 -25.37
CA LEU A 111 -17.85 -4.26 -24.59
C LEU A 111 -19.30 -3.77 -24.47
N TYR A 112 -19.49 -2.49 -24.13
CA TYR A 112 -20.81 -1.87 -24.04
C TYR A 112 -21.53 -1.89 -25.40
N ALA A 113 -20.85 -1.55 -26.49
CA ALA A 113 -21.45 -1.53 -27.83
C ALA A 113 -21.92 -2.93 -28.26
N LEU A 114 -21.10 -3.96 -28.01
CA LEU A 114 -21.44 -5.35 -28.27
C LEU A 114 -22.66 -5.80 -27.46
N ALA A 115 -22.66 -5.54 -26.15
CA ALA A 115 -23.77 -5.88 -25.27
C ALA A 115 -25.06 -5.14 -25.65
N LEU A 116 -24.98 -3.84 -25.96
CA LEU A 116 -26.12 -3.04 -26.38
C LEU A 116 -26.71 -3.56 -27.70
N GLN A 117 -25.87 -3.91 -28.68
CA GLN A 117 -26.33 -4.47 -29.94
C GLN A 117 -27.16 -5.75 -29.74
N GLU A 118 -26.72 -6.63 -28.84
CA GLU A 118 -27.43 -7.87 -28.51
C GLU A 118 -28.77 -7.58 -27.81
N VAL A 119 -28.79 -6.65 -26.84
CA VAL A 119 -30.00 -6.21 -26.13
C VAL A 119 -31.03 -5.58 -27.07
N LEU A 120 -30.60 -4.76 -28.03
CA LEU A 120 -31.48 -4.16 -29.03
C LEU A 120 -32.11 -5.22 -29.97
N LYS A 121 -31.34 -6.25 -30.36
CA LYS A 121 -31.83 -7.35 -31.24
C LYS A 121 -32.98 -8.14 -30.62
N ILE A 122 -33.01 -8.26 -29.30
CA ILE A 122 -34.05 -8.99 -28.56
C ILE A 122 -35.21 -8.07 -28.11
N GLY A 123 -35.27 -6.83 -28.61
CA GLY A 123 -36.39 -5.91 -28.43
C GLY A 123 -36.34 -5.01 -27.19
N PHE A 124 -35.24 -5.04 -26.42
CA PHE A 124 -35.02 -4.09 -25.32
C PHE A 124 -34.38 -2.81 -25.83
N SER A 125 -34.20 -1.84 -24.93
CA SER A 125 -33.66 -0.52 -25.23
C SER A 125 -32.35 -0.26 -24.49
N LYS A 126 -31.66 0.83 -24.83
CA LYS A 126 -30.49 1.31 -24.08
C LYS A 126 -30.76 1.69 -22.61
N LYS A 127 -32.04 1.76 -22.21
CA LYS A 127 -32.43 2.04 -20.82
C LYS A 127 -32.45 0.78 -19.94
N ASP A 128 -32.41 -0.40 -20.55
CA ASP A 128 -32.48 -1.69 -19.86
C ASP A 128 -31.09 -2.11 -19.34
N GLY A 129 -30.56 -1.31 -18.40
CA GLY A 129 -29.18 -1.44 -17.91
C GLY A 129 -28.83 -2.82 -17.34
N GLU A 130 -29.76 -3.46 -16.64
CA GLU A 130 -29.57 -4.82 -16.13
C GLU A 130 -29.33 -5.83 -17.26
N LYS A 131 -30.11 -5.72 -18.36
CA LYS A 131 -29.94 -6.57 -19.53
C LYS A 131 -28.61 -6.32 -20.23
N ILE A 132 -28.18 -5.06 -20.31
CA ILE A 132 -26.88 -4.70 -20.88
C ILE A 132 -25.76 -5.32 -20.05
N VAL A 133 -25.76 -5.11 -18.72
CA VAL A 133 -24.75 -5.69 -17.83
C VAL A 133 -24.77 -7.22 -17.87
N GLN A 134 -25.94 -7.85 -17.97
CA GLN A 134 -26.02 -9.30 -18.13
C GLN A 134 -25.30 -9.77 -19.40
N GLN A 135 -25.45 -9.04 -20.51
CA GLN A 135 -24.76 -9.34 -21.76
C GLN A 135 -23.26 -9.00 -21.75
N THR A 136 -22.73 -8.24 -20.78
CA THR A 136 -21.27 -8.01 -20.69
C THR A 136 -20.52 -9.15 -19.99
N ARG A 137 -21.21 -10.01 -19.23
CA ARG A 137 -20.61 -11.08 -18.43
C ARG A 137 -20.37 -12.36 -19.25
N ASN A 138 -19.48 -13.21 -18.75
CA ASN A 138 -19.15 -14.53 -19.29
C ASN A 138 -18.90 -14.52 -20.81
N ARG A 139 -18.12 -13.56 -21.27
CA ARG A 139 -17.84 -13.37 -22.70
C ARG A 139 -16.38 -13.06 -22.96
N THR A 140 -15.99 -13.35 -24.19
CA THR A 140 -14.66 -13.03 -24.69
C THR A 140 -14.82 -12.22 -25.96
N TYR A 141 -14.06 -11.15 -26.09
CA TYR A 141 -14.05 -10.26 -27.26
C TYR A 141 -12.64 -9.78 -27.55
N GLU A 142 -12.45 -9.18 -28.72
CA GLU A 142 -11.17 -8.62 -29.12
C GLU A 142 -11.11 -7.14 -28.70
N GLY A 143 -10.20 -6.82 -27.78
CA GLY A 143 -9.85 -5.46 -27.36
C GLY A 143 -8.65 -4.92 -28.13
N ILE A 144 -8.24 -3.69 -27.83
CA ILE A 144 -7.16 -3.01 -28.57
C ILE A 144 -5.78 -3.66 -28.35
N ALA A 145 -5.54 -4.18 -27.16
CA ALA A 145 -4.32 -4.87 -26.79
C ALA A 145 -4.44 -6.39 -26.93
N GLY A 146 -5.55 -6.93 -27.41
CA GLY A 146 -5.74 -8.38 -27.54
C GLY A 146 -7.05 -8.86 -26.96
N GLN A 147 -7.13 -10.17 -26.75
CA GLN A 147 -8.35 -10.80 -26.28
C GLN A 147 -8.66 -10.39 -24.82
N VAL A 148 -9.89 -9.95 -24.59
CA VAL A 148 -10.42 -9.63 -23.25
C VAL A 148 -11.49 -10.64 -22.90
N SER A 149 -11.37 -11.26 -21.73
CA SER A 149 -12.35 -12.20 -21.21
C SER A 149 -12.94 -11.70 -19.90
N ILE A 150 -14.26 -11.63 -19.84
CA ILE A 150 -15.05 -11.29 -18.65
C ILE A 150 -15.67 -12.57 -18.11
N ASP A 151 -15.49 -12.84 -16.83
CA ASP A 151 -16.03 -14.01 -16.17
C ASP A 151 -17.55 -13.90 -15.90
N ALA A 152 -18.13 -14.93 -15.30
CA ALA A 152 -19.54 -14.95 -14.96
C ALA A 152 -19.95 -13.95 -13.87
N ASN A 153 -19.02 -13.48 -13.05
CA ASN A 153 -19.24 -12.44 -12.04
C ASN A 153 -19.23 -11.02 -12.65
N GLY A 154 -18.61 -10.88 -13.82
CA GLY A 154 -18.43 -9.60 -14.51
C GLY A 154 -17.03 -9.00 -14.35
N ASP A 155 -16.07 -9.79 -13.90
CA ASP A 155 -14.70 -9.37 -13.70
C ASP A 155 -13.80 -9.83 -14.86
N ARG A 156 -12.84 -8.99 -15.25
CA ARG A 156 -11.88 -9.34 -16.31
C ARG A 156 -10.89 -10.37 -15.78
N TYR A 157 -10.68 -11.46 -16.52
CA TYR A 157 -9.56 -12.37 -16.28
C TYR A 157 -8.24 -11.62 -16.48
N GLY A 158 -7.37 -11.66 -15.47
CA GLY A 158 -6.05 -11.03 -15.51
C GLY A 158 -5.03 -11.91 -16.20
N ASP A 159 -4.53 -11.46 -17.35
CA ASP A 159 -3.39 -12.06 -18.02
C ASP A 159 -2.12 -11.27 -17.68
N PHE A 160 -1.03 -11.98 -17.36
CA PHE A 160 0.20 -11.37 -16.87
C PHE A 160 1.41 -11.90 -17.64
N SER A 161 2.45 -11.08 -17.75
CA SER A 161 3.77 -11.47 -18.23
C SER A 161 4.79 -11.35 -17.10
N VAL A 162 5.78 -12.23 -17.10
CA VAL A 162 6.97 -12.11 -16.24
C VAL A 162 8.13 -11.68 -17.11
N ILE A 163 8.79 -10.60 -16.74
CA ILE A 163 9.99 -10.08 -17.39
C ILE A 163 11.20 -10.47 -16.53
N GLY A 164 12.26 -10.96 -17.18
CA GLY A 164 13.53 -11.25 -16.53
C GLY A 164 14.70 -10.78 -17.39
N MET A 165 15.87 -10.62 -16.77
CA MET A 165 17.10 -10.32 -17.51
C MET A 165 17.61 -11.58 -18.23
N THR A 166 17.72 -11.54 -19.55
CA THR A 166 18.13 -12.67 -20.39
C THR A 166 19.60 -12.56 -20.83
N ASP A 167 20.11 -11.34 -20.90
CA ASP A 167 21.53 -11.03 -21.12
C ASP A 167 22.06 -10.17 -19.96
N PRO A 168 22.75 -10.75 -18.97
CA PRO A 168 23.35 -10.01 -17.85
C PRO A 168 24.50 -9.07 -18.25
N GLU A 169 25.18 -9.34 -19.37
CA GLU A 169 26.28 -8.50 -19.84
C GLU A 169 25.73 -7.20 -20.44
N ALA A 170 24.72 -7.29 -21.30
CA ALA A 170 24.04 -6.12 -21.85
C ALA A 170 23.06 -5.48 -20.84
N GLY A 171 22.49 -6.28 -19.94
CA GLY A 171 21.40 -5.88 -19.05
C GLY A 171 20.02 -5.95 -19.73
N THR A 172 19.89 -6.74 -20.80
CA THR A 172 18.66 -6.86 -21.61
C THR A 172 17.60 -7.63 -20.84
N GLN A 173 16.39 -7.08 -20.79
CA GLN A 173 15.22 -7.67 -20.15
C GLN A 173 14.18 -8.05 -21.19
N GLU A 174 13.63 -9.25 -21.08
CA GLU A 174 12.65 -9.80 -22.00
C GLU A 174 11.54 -10.53 -21.24
N VAL A 175 10.38 -10.71 -21.88
CA VAL A 175 9.31 -11.53 -21.30
C VAL A 175 9.75 -13.00 -21.33
N ILE A 176 9.84 -13.62 -20.15
CA ILE A 176 10.29 -15.00 -19.95
C ILE A 176 9.12 -15.99 -19.86
N GLY A 177 7.91 -15.51 -19.56
CA GLY A 177 6.72 -16.34 -19.44
C GLY A 177 5.44 -15.53 -19.27
N ASP A 178 4.32 -16.17 -19.53
CA ASP A 178 2.99 -15.58 -19.49
C ASP A 178 2.04 -16.44 -18.65
N TYR A 179 1.14 -15.79 -17.92
CA TYR A 179 0.03 -16.41 -17.22
C TYR A 179 -1.27 -16.00 -17.90
N TYR A 180 -2.07 -16.99 -18.29
CA TYR A 180 -3.38 -16.79 -18.88
C TYR A 180 -4.47 -17.06 -17.84
N GLY A 181 -5.14 -15.99 -17.40
CA GLY A 181 -6.05 -16.01 -16.26
C GLY A 181 -7.29 -16.87 -16.48
N LYS A 182 -7.80 -16.91 -17.72
CA LYS A 182 -8.98 -17.73 -18.06
C LYS A 182 -8.68 -19.23 -17.99
N GLN A 183 -7.48 -19.64 -18.40
CA GLN A 183 -7.03 -21.04 -18.39
C GLN A 183 -6.39 -21.44 -17.06
N GLY A 184 -5.99 -20.48 -16.23
CA GLY A 184 -5.25 -20.74 -15.00
C GLY A 184 -3.87 -21.34 -15.25
N ARG A 185 -3.26 -21.04 -16.40
CA ARG A 185 -2.01 -21.67 -16.85
C ARG A 185 -0.88 -20.66 -16.98
N PHE A 186 0.26 -20.99 -16.37
CA PHE A 186 1.53 -20.30 -16.59
C PHE A 186 2.37 -21.06 -17.62
N GLU A 187 2.92 -20.33 -18.57
CA GLU A 187 3.72 -20.85 -19.68
C GLU A 187 5.03 -20.09 -19.79
N ILE A 188 6.14 -20.82 -19.78
CA ILE A 188 7.46 -20.24 -20.05
C ILE A 188 7.61 -20.11 -21.57
N ARG A 189 8.09 -18.95 -22.04
CA ARG A 189 8.31 -18.73 -23.47
C ARG A 189 9.48 -19.58 -23.95
N SER A 190 9.26 -20.32 -25.03
CA SER A 190 10.20 -21.34 -25.55
C SER A 190 11.49 -20.77 -26.15
N ASN A 191 11.51 -19.49 -26.50
CA ASN A 191 12.62 -18.81 -27.17
C ASN A 191 13.57 -18.06 -26.22
N VAL A 192 13.41 -18.19 -24.91
CA VAL A 192 14.15 -17.38 -23.95
C VAL A 192 15.29 -18.16 -23.31
N LYS A 193 16.52 -17.69 -23.50
CA LYS A 193 17.70 -18.21 -22.80
C LYS A 193 17.68 -17.67 -21.38
N TYR A 194 17.37 -18.54 -20.43
CA TYR A 194 17.43 -18.19 -19.02
C TYR A 194 18.89 -18.21 -18.56
N PRO A 195 19.48 -17.10 -18.06
CA PRO A 195 20.89 -17.06 -17.67
C PRO A 195 21.18 -17.96 -16.45
N TRP A 196 20.13 -18.36 -15.75
CA TRP A 196 20.18 -19.40 -14.74
C TRP A 196 20.27 -20.75 -15.44
N ASN A 197 21.52 -21.19 -15.66
CA ASN A 197 21.81 -22.54 -16.11
C ASN A 197 20.91 -23.55 -15.39
N HIS A 198 20.22 -24.37 -16.18
CA HIS A 198 19.40 -25.51 -15.80
C HIS A 198 19.51 -25.94 -14.32
N GLY A 199 18.39 -25.79 -13.61
CA GLY A 199 18.13 -26.59 -12.41
C GLY A 199 18.05 -25.77 -11.14
N ARG A 200 16.81 -25.45 -10.77
CA ARG A 200 16.37 -25.02 -9.45
C ARG A 200 17.09 -23.76 -8.97
N LEU A 201 16.35 -22.66 -8.83
CA LEU A 201 16.44 -21.90 -7.59
C LEU A 201 16.59 -22.94 -6.48
N ARG A 202 17.78 -23.05 -5.88
CA ARG A 202 17.99 -23.82 -4.66
C ARG A 202 17.28 -23.04 -3.58
N LEU A 203 15.95 -23.02 -3.65
CA LEU A 203 15.10 -22.75 -2.52
C LEU A 203 15.41 -23.89 -1.59
N ASP A 204 16.38 -23.64 -0.72
CA ASP A 204 16.78 -24.53 0.31
C ASP A 204 15.61 -24.61 1.30
N GLU A 205 14.67 -25.51 1.03
CA GLU A 205 13.55 -25.81 1.92
C GLU A 205 14.06 -26.24 3.31
N SER A 206 15.33 -26.64 3.46
CA SER A 206 15.92 -26.93 4.77
C SER A 206 16.07 -25.68 5.65
N ARG A 207 16.22 -24.48 5.08
CA ARG A 207 16.15 -23.20 5.84
C ARG A 207 14.73 -22.87 6.32
N VAL A 208 13.71 -23.37 5.62
CA VAL A 208 12.32 -23.32 6.13
C VAL A 208 12.20 -24.25 7.35
N SER A 209 12.88 -25.39 7.32
CA SER A 209 12.88 -26.36 8.42
C SER A 209 13.56 -25.84 9.70
N GLU A 210 14.64 -25.04 9.59
CA GLU A 210 15.29 -24.42 10.77
C GLU A 210 14.37 -23.45 11.53
N HIS A 211 13.39 -22.85 10.87
CA HIS A 211 12.33 -22.04 11.51
C HIS A 211 11.08 -22.85 11.91
N THR A 212 11.02 -24.14 11.61
CA THR A 212 9.99 -25.07 12.10
C THR A 212 10.42 -25.85 13.35
N ASN A 213 11.46 -25.39 14.04
CA ASN A 213 11.56 -25.73 15.46
C ASN A 213 10.35 -25.10 16.17
N ASN A 214 9.38 -25.96 16.45
CA ASN A 214 8.13 -25.77 17.19
C ASN A 214 8.33 -25.24 18.63
N THR A 215 9.17 -24.23 18.84
CA THR A 215 8.85 -23.23 19.84
C THR A 215 7.70 -22.43 19.24
N PRO A 216 6.50 -22.42 19.86
CA PRO A 216 5.47 -21.46 19.50
C PRO A 216 6.17 -20.12 19.42
N CYS A 217 6.04 -19.42 18.29
CA CYS A 217 6.41 -18.01 18.21
C CYS A 217 5.81 -17.42 19.48
N LYS A 218 6.67 -17.10 20.46
CA LYS A 218 6.22 -16.50 21.71
C LYS A 218 5.43 -15.33 21.18
N SER A 219 4.11 -15.38 21.40
CA SER A 219 3.21 -14.26 21.21
C SER A 219 4.04 -13.00 21.44
N CYS A 220 3.98 -12.06 20.49
CA CYS A 220 4.46 -10.71 20.71
C CYS A 220 3.68 -10.12 21.91
N GLY A 221 3.96 -10.63 23.10
CA GLY A 221 3.71 -9.97 24.35
C GLY A 221 4.52 -8.71 24.28
N LEU A 222 3.87 -7.61 24.64
CA LEU A 222 4.48 -6.31 24.87
C LEU A 222 5.95 -6.49 25.24
N GLY A 223 6.86 -6.07 24.35
CA GLY A 223 8.29 -6.22 24.59
C GLY A 223 8.64 -5.69 25.98
N GLU A 224 9.68 -6.22 26.62
CA GLU A 224 10.07 -5.83 27.99
C GLU A 224 10.11 -4.31 28.20
N SER A 225 10.42 -3.54 27.15
CA SER A 225 10.35 -2.08 27.10
C SER A 225 8.93 -1.49 27.29
N ALA A 226 7.90 -2.12 26.74
CA ALA A 226 6.51 -1.67 26.88
C ALA A 226 5.93 -1.99 28.26
N VAL A 227 6.26 -3.16 28.84
CA VAL A 227 5.89 -3.50 30.22
C VAL A 227 6.55 -2.54 31.20
N THR A 228 7.84 -2.24 31.00
CA THR A 228 8.57 -1.26 31.81
C THR A 228 7.95 0.14 31.68
N GLY A 229 7.57 0.55 30.46
CA GLY A 229 6.91 1.82 30.22
C GLY A 229 5.56 1.96 30.95
N ILE A 230 4.74 0.91 30.97
CA ILE A 230 3.45 0.90 31.68
C ILE A 230 3.65 1.00 33.19
N VAL A 231 4.61 0.24 33.75
CA VAL A 231 4.89 0.25 35.19
C VAL A 231 5.40 1.62 35.64
N VAL A 232 6.35 2.21 34.91
CA VAL A 232 6.88 3.54 35.22
C VAL A 232 5.80 4.61 35.05
N GLY A 233 4.99 4.54 33.99
CA GLY A 233 3.87 5.45 33.76
C GLY A 233 2.81 5.37 34.85
N ALA A 234 2.46 4.17 35.32
CA ALA A 234 1.51 3.97 36.40
C ALA A 234 2.02 4.52 37.74
N LEU A 235 3.30 4.30 38.06
CA LEU A 235 3.92 4.83 39.28
C LEU A 235 3.98 6.37 39.28
N LEU A 236 4.36 6.97 38.15
CA LEU A 236 4.37 8.43 38.00
C LEU A 236 2.95 9.01 38.05
N GLY A 237 1.98 8.37 37.39
CA GLY A 237 0.58 8.76 37.44
C GLY A 237 -0.01 8.70 38.85
N ALA A 238 0.25 7.61 39.59
CA ALA A 238 -0.17 7.49 40.98
C ALA A 238 0.49 8.53 41.89
N GLY A 239 1.78 8.82 41.66
CA GLY A 239 2.51 9.88 42.36
C GLY A 239 1.89 11.27 42.13
N LEU A 240 1.55 11.60 40.88
CA LEU A 240 0.89 12.85 40.52
C LEU A 240 -0.52 12.96 41.11
N LEU A 241 -1.30 11.87 41.10
CA LEU A 241 -2.64 11.85 41.70
C LEU A 241 -2.57 12.01 43.23
N MET A 242 -1.61 11.36 43.88
CA MET A 242 -1.35 11.53 45.32
C MET A 242 -0.94 12.97 45.64
N ALA A 243 0.01 13.54 44.88
CA ALA A 243 0.43 14.92 45.05
C ALA A 243 -0.76 15.89 44.86
N PHE A 244 -1.55 15.70 43.80
CA PHE A 244 -2.75 16.49 43.55
C PHE A 244 -3.76 16.36 44.68
N TYR A 245 -4.00 15.15 45.19
CA TYR A 245 -4.87 14.91 46.34
C TYR A 245 -4.39 15.65 47.59
N PHE A 246 -3.08 15.58 47.92
CA PHE A 246 -2.52 16.30 49.05
C PHE A 246 -2.58 17.82 48.87
N PHE A 247 -2.30 18.33 47.66
CA PHE A 247 -2.46 19.74 47.34
C PHE A 247 -3.90 20.20 47.53
N ARG A 248 -4.88 19.44 47.02
CA ARG A 248 -6.30 19.75 47.16
C ARG A 248 -6.76 19.69 48.61
N LYS A 249 -6.30 18.68 49.37
CA LYS A 249 -6.59 18.54 50.80
C LYS A 249 -6.02 19.71 51.61
N LYS A 250 -4.76 20.10 51.35
CA LYS A 250 -4.12 21.25 52.00
C LYS A 250 -4.82 22.56 51.63
N TYR A 251 -5.19 22.75 50.37
CA TYR A 251 -5.96 23.92 49.92
C TYR A 251 -7.32 23.99 50.62
N ARG A 252 -8.05 22.87 50.69
CA ARG A 252 -9.35 22.79 51.37
C ARG A 252 -9.23 23.15 52.85
N ILE A 253 -8.26 22.56 53.57
CA ILE A 253 -8.02 22.88 54.99
C ILE A 253 -7.64 24.35 55.17
N THR A 254 -6.86 24.92 54.24
CA THR A 254 -6.45 26.34 54.30
C THR A 254 -7.64 27.26 54.10
N ILE A 255 -8.54 26.94 53.16
CA ILE A 255 -9.78 27.69 52.94
C ILE A 255 -10.68 27.60 54.17
N GLU A 256 -10.95 26.40 54.69
CA GLU A 256 -11.81 26.21 55.88
C GLU A 256 -11.29 26.98 57.11
N ARG A 257 -9.97 27.10 57.28
CA ARG A 257 -9.37 27.92 58.35
C ARG A 257 -9.60 29.42 58.13
N ARG A 258 -9.51 29.91 56.89
CA ARG A 258 -9.80 31.31 56.58
C ARG A 258 -11.27 31.65 56.80
N THR A 259 -12.19 30.78 56.36
CA THR A 259 -13.63 30.98 56.56
C THR A 259 -13.99 31.02 58.05
N ARG A 260 -13.45 30.10 58.87
CA ARG A 260 -13.67 30.14 60.33
C ARG A 260 -13.12 31.40 61.00
N GLN A 261 -12.00 31.93 60.50
CA GLN A 261 -11.41 33.14 61.05
C GLN A 261 -12.20 34.39 60.64
N GLU A 262 -12.73 34.42 59.41
CA GLU A 262 -13.67 35.45 58.94
C GLU A 262 -14.97 35.41 59.76
N ASP A 263 -15.56 34.23 59.99
CA ASP A 263 -16.78 34.08 60.81
C ASP A 263 -16.56 34.55 62.26
N CYS A 264 -15.40 34.24 62.85
CA CYS A 264 -15.04 34.69 64.21
C CYS A 264 -14.88 36.22 64.27
N ASN A 265 -14.24 36.82 63.27
CA ASN A 265 -14.08 38.27 63.17
C ASN A 265 -15.42 38.99 62.96
N MET A 266 -16.31 38.43 62.13
CA MET A 266 -17.67 38.94 61.94
C MET A 266 -18.50 38.86 63.23
N GLY A 267 -18.37 37.76 63.98
CA GLY A 267 -18.97 37.61 65.30
C GLY A 267 -18.52 38.68 66.30
N LYS A 268 -17.20 38.93 66.40
CA LYS A 268 -16.65 40.00 67.24
C LYS A 268 -17.13 41.38 66.83
N HIS A 269 -17.18 41.67 65.53
CA HIS A 269 -17.68 42.95 65.04
C HIS A 269 -19.15 43.18 65.39
N ARG A 270 -19.97 42.13 65.31
CA ARG A 270 -21.38 42.20 65.72
C ARG A 270 -21.52 42.45 67.21
N GLN A 271 -20.72 41.78 68.04
CA GLN A 271 -20.75 41.93 69.49
C GLN A 271 -20.32 43.35 69.93
N LEU A 272 -19.25 43.90 69.32
CA LEU A 272 -18.84 45.29 69.56
C LEU A 272 -19.90 46.32 69.15
N ARG A 273 -20.65 46.03 68.08
CA ARG A 273 -21.77 46.89 67.64
C ARG A 273 -22.94 46.83 68.61
N GLU A 274 -23.27 45.65 69.14
CA GLU A 274 -24.32 45.48 70.15
C GLU A 274 -23.94 46.13 71.48
N ASP A 275 -22.68 46.03 71.91
CA ASP A 275 -22.17 46.69 73.12
C ASP A 275 -22.15 48.24 72.98
N SER A 276 -21.82 48.76 71.79
CA SER A 276 -21.91 50.20 71.49
C SER A 276 -23.35 50.70 71.53
N ILE A 277 -24.31 49.94 71.01
CA ILE A 277 -25.73 50.31 71.11
C ILE A 277 -26.17 50.29 72.58
N ARG A 278 -25.79 49.27 73.35
CA ARG A 278 -26.14 49.16 74.77
C ARG A 278 -25.53 50.28 75.62
N SER A 279 -24.32 50.74 75.31
CA SER A 279 -23.71 51.88 76.01
C SER A 279 -24.41 53.20 75.70
N HIS A 280 -24.90 53.39 74.48
CA HIS A 280 -25.71 54.56 74.10
C HIS A 280 -27.07 54.61 74.82
N PHE A 281 -27.67 53.46 75.17
CA PHE A 281 -28.92 53.40 75.93
C PHE A 281 -28.75 53.47 77.46
N SER A 282 -27.54 53.26 77.98
CA SER A 282 -27.25 53.42 79.43
C SER A 282 -26.79 54.84 79.81
N ALA A 283 -26.59 55.71 78.80
CA ALA A 283 -26.19 57.11 78.96
C ALA A 283 -27.34 58.10 78.65
N ALA A 284 -28.58 57.59 78.56
CA ALA A 284 -29.83 58.35 78.43
C ALA A 284 -30.69 58.21 79.67
#